data_AF-A0A0E3PYD2-F1
#
_entry.id   AF-A0A0E3PYD2-F1
#
_cell.length_a   1.000
_cell.length_b   1.000
_cell.length_c   1.000
_cell.angle_alpha   90.00
_cell.angle_beta   90.00
_cell.angle_gamma   90.00
#
_symmetry.space_group_name_H-M   'P 1'
#
loop_
_entity.id
_entity.type
_entity.pdbx_description
1 polymer ?
#
loop_
_entity_poly.entity_id
_entity_poly.type
_entity_poly.pdbx_seq_one_letter_code
_entity_poly.pdbx_strand_id
1 'polypeptide(L)'
;MSKNSFLKIISLFLGIMLCAATIPASFAQIENIEKSAAGPASTTGSNKIVIHDINPGYFDLYLQQGESSSFTVSFKNNGKKSLDIEPKIASVPYSIDFNESWISISPANVTVEAGAEQEFTVEVNIPEDAGTGYYETYIAFTDDVYSEEDYYPQYVNAMYLSISISAITHEINPAYYDLYLRQGDNEVFNVSFKNNGNKALEIEPKVVDVPYSVDFNESWISVFPANVTVEAGAEQEFTVEVNIPEDEEGGYYEACIAFTDDVYSEEDPYPQYINSMYLSISVPVYPKLELQTNYIDDTVEAGKEYEYTVKIKNVAGKNITIDPEVTGYSYSFDEFGLDDDEIEITAPSTLEPGEIADMIIRVPVPENATGTYDRYIEMKVNGGENGGYEPQLELYLTVMHQPSVPYVKTFSTKNEDPITIEVSTYSYGPDSWLRNPPRDEVPSFELSMKYNSTPADMTLVKTTMNGDVSIGGDYFPSWSNNEHDIYQSSGSYYTETYVVSGAIGDWKLEILPKNAQNFHYSISIGDSE
;
A
#
# COMPACT_ATOMS: atom_id res chain seq x y z
N MET A 1 -38.89 29.14 -17.54
CA MET A 1 -39.20 30.46 -18.13
C MET A 1 -37.87 31.16 -18.40
N SER A 2 -37.67 31.65 -19.63
CA SER A 2 -36.60 32.55 -20.13
C SER A 2 -35.15 31.99 -20.18
N LYS A 3 -34.59 31.60 -21.34
CA LYS A 3 -34.02 32.38 -22.49
C LYS A 3 -32.71 33.11 -22.12
N ASN A 4 -31.61 33.17 -22.90
CA ASN A 4 -31.16 32.62 -24.20
C ASN A 4 -29.68 33.05 -24.37
N SER A 5 -28.81 32.22 -24.96
CA SER A 5 -27.70 32.56 -25.90
C SER A 5 -26.76 31.35 -26.02
N PHE A 6 -26.89 30.51 -27.05
CA PHE A 6 -26.14 30.58 -28.33
C PHE A 6 -24.61 30.59 -28.16
N LEU A 7 -23.97 29.41 -28.31
CA LEU A 7 -22.90 29.20 -29.29
C LEU A 7 -22.71 27.70 -29.57
N LYS A 8 -22.81 27.32 -30.84
CA LYS A 8 -22.46 26.01 -31.41
C LYS A 8 -20.96 25.95 -31.64
N ILE A 9 -20.29 24.83 -31.34
CA ILE A 9 -19.16 24.33 -32.15
C ILE A 9 -19.26 22.79 -32.23
N ILE A 10 -19.57 22.35 -33.44
CA ILE A 10 -19.36 21.02 -34.03
C ILE A 10 -18.14 21.18 -34.97
N SER A 11 -17.40 20.10 -35.24
CA SER A 11 -16.29 19.94 -36.22
C SER A 11 -14.89 20.11 -35.57
N LEU A 12 -13.94 19.17 -35.71
CA LEU A 12 -13.36 18.73 -36.99
C LEU A 12 -12.99 17.23 -37.03
N PHE A 13 -13.54 16.57 -38.06
CA PHE A 13 -12.90 15.55 -38.88
C PHE A 13 -11.79 16.19 -39.75
N LEU A 14 -10.87 15.36 -40.23
CA LEU A 14 -9.97 15.58 -41.38
C LEU A 14 -8.79 16.56 -41.21
N GLY A 15 -7.59 16.00 -41.38
CA GLY A 15 -6.44 16.70 -41.97
C GLY A 15 -5.17 16.70 -41.13
N ILE A 16 -4.21 15.85 -41.49
CA ILE A 16 -2.85 16.25 -41.89
C ILE A 16 -2.34 15.18 -42.87
N MET A 17 -2.60 15.43 -44.15
CA MET A 17 -1.86 14.93 -45.29
C MET A 17 -1.28 16.19 -45.95
N LEU A 18 -0.04 16.12 -46.44
CA LEU A 18 0.80 17.18 -47.02
C LEU A 18 1.46 18.19 -46.06
N CYS A 19 2.67 17.85 -45.65
CA CYS A 19 3.82 18.77 -45.67
C CYS A 19 5.07 17.98 -46.09
N ALA A 20 5.09 17.51 -47.34
CA ALA A 20 6.32 17.05 -47.99
C ALA A 20 7.11 18.28 -48.45
N ALA A 21 7.90 18.85 -47.53
CA ALA A 21 8.98 19.77 -47.86
C ALA A 21 10.26 18.95 -48.04
N THR A 22 10.74 18.93 -49.28
CA THR A 22 12.02 18.38 -49.73
C THR A 22 13.21 18.94 -48.95
N ILE A 23 14.02 18.08 -48.33
CA ILE A 23 15.46 18.30 -48.10
C ILE A 23 16.18 16.95 -48.29
N PRO A 24 17.27 16.90 -49.08
CA PRO A 24 17.95 15.65 -49.43
C PRO A 24 18.88 15.16 -48.31
N ALA A 25 18.75 13.89 -47.92
CA ALA A 25 19.78 13.21 -47.16
C ALA A 25 20.72 12.50 -48.13
N SER A 26 21.87 13.13 -48.35
CA SER A 26 23.05 12.55 -48.96
C SER A 26 23.49 11.30 -48.20
N PHE A 27 23.48 10.12 -48.84
CA PHE A 27 24.24 8.99 -48.33
C PHE A 27 25.71 9.20 -48.66
N ALA A 28 26.50 9.36 -47.60
CA ALA A 28 27.95 9.43 -47.65
C ALA A 28 28.53 8.07 -48.09
N GLN A 29 29.47 8.13 -49.02
CA GLN A 29 30.43 7.06 -49.27
C GLN A 29 31.21 6.77 -47.99
N ILE A 30 31.30 5.50 -47.59
CA ILE A 30 32.37 5.04 -46.70
C ILE A 30 33.42 4.37 -47.58
N GLU A 31 34.49 5.11 -47.83
CA GLU A 31 35.72 4.62 -48.45
C GLU A 31 36.77 4.39 -47.35
N ASN A 32 37.46 3.25 -47.47
CA ASN A 32 38.79 2.90 -46.94
C ASN A 32 38.95 2.45 -45.47
N ILE A 33 39.16 1.14 -45.32
CA ILE A 33 40.22 0.59 -44.46
C ILE A 33 41.05 -0.39 -45.31
N GLU A 34 42.33 -0.07 -45.55
CA GLU A 34 43.32 -0.95 -46.20
C GLU A 34 44.20 -1.69 -45.18
N LYS A 35 44.46 -2.97 -45.50
CA LYS A 35 45.68 -3.80 -45.30
C LYS A 35 46.14 -4.29 -43.91
N SER A 36 46.01 -5.61 -43.70
CA SER A 36 47.10 -6.62 -43.67
C SER A 36 46.42 -8.01 -43.54
N ALA A 37 46.89 -9.17 -44.02
CA ALA A 37 48.21 -9.63 -44.44
C ALA A 37 48.08 -10.71 -45.54
N ALA A 38 49.14 -10.88 -46.32
CA ALA A 38 49.27 -11.93 -47.33
C ALA A 38 49.50 -13.32 -46.71
N GLY A 39 48.80 -14.32 -47.21
CA GLY A 39 48.95 -15.76 -46.96
C GLY A 39 48.22 -16.53 -48.08
N PRO A 40 48.69 -17.72 -48.49
CA PRO A 40 48.80 -18.08 -49.90
C PRO A 40 47.46 -18.31 -50.60
N ALA A 41 47.45 -17.96 -51.89
CA ALA A 41 46.42 -18.33 -52.84
C ALA A 41 46.18 -19.84 -52.82
N SER A 42 45.04 -20.24 -52.27
CA SER A 42 44.44 -21.53 -52.53
C SER A 42 43.64 -21.38 -53.83
N THR A 43 44.25 -21.79 -54.93
CA THR A 43 43.55 -22.03 -56.19
C THR A 43 42.64 -23.24 -56.02
N THR A 44 41.38 -22.98 -55.70
CA THR A 44 40.28 -23.95 -55.82
C THR A 44 39.17 -23.23 -56.57
N GLY A 45 38.76 -23.77 -57.71
CA GLY A 45 37.95 -23.06 -58.71
C GLY A 45 36.69 -22.45 -58.12
N SER A 46 36.61 -21.12 -58.08
CA SER A 46 35.39 -20.43 -57.67
C SER A 46 34.36 -20.52 -58.80
N ASN A 47 33.32 -21.32 -58.59
CA ASN A 47 32.03 -21.00 -59.19
C ASN A 47 31.67 -19.61 -58.65
N LYS A 48 31.80 -18.58 -59.49
CA LYS A 48 31.46 -17.22 -59.10
C LYS A 48 29.95 -17.17 -58.90
N ILE A 49 29.50 -17.15 -57.64
CA ILE A 49 28.09 -16.99 -57.27
C ILE A 49 27.55 -15.72 -57.94
N VAL A 50 26.40 -15.85 -58.60
CA VAL A 50 25.70 -14.73 -59.24
C VAL A 50 24.68 -14.21 -58.24
N ILE A 51 24.75 -12.91 -57.93
CA ILE A 51 23.77 -12.24 -57.08
C ILE A 51 22.66 -11.70 -57.98
N HIS A 52 21.43 -12.12 -57.70
CA HIS A 52 20.21 -11.72 -58.39
C HIS A 52 19.52 -10.58 -57.62
N ASP A 53 18.75 -9.73 -58.32
CA ASP A 53 18.00 -8.69 -57.61
C ASP A 53 16.70 -9.30 -57.08
N ILE A 54 16.46 -9.15 -55.76
CA ILE A 54 15.24 -9.59 -55.08
C ILE A 54 14.60 -8.38 -54.41
N ASN A 55 13.32 -8.14 -54.67
CA ASN A 55 12.59 -7.00 -54.11
C ASN A 55 11.16 -7.37 -53.70
N PRO A 56 10.78 -7.22 -52.42
CA PRO A 56 11.62 -6.79 -51.31
C PRO A 56 12.63 -7.87 -50.87
N GLY A 57 13.79 -7.45 -50.37
CA GLY A 57 14.74 -8.38 -49.73
C GLY A 57 14.39 -8.71 -48.28
N TYR A 58 13.45 -7.97 -47.68
CA TYR A 58 13.00 -8.07 -46.30
C TYR A 58 11.53 -7.67 -46.21
N PHE A 59 10.71 -8.41 -45.46
CA PHE A 59 9.31 -8.08 -45.25
C PHE A 59 8.82 -8.49 -43.87
N ASP A 60 8.03 -7.63 -43.25
CA ASP A 60 7.41 -7.85 -41.96
C ASP A 60 5.90 -8.03 -42.11
N LEU A 61 5.36 -9.01 -41.40
CA LEU A 61 3.93 -9.23 -41.24
C LEU A 61 3.56 -9.19 -39.76
N TYR A 62 2.44 -8.54 -39.46
CA TYR A 62 1.81 -8.55 -38.14
C TYR A 62 0.43 -9.16 -38.34
N LEU A 63 0.24 -10.36 -37.83
CA LEU A 63 -0.98 -11.16 -38.01
C LEU A 63 -1.50 -11.64 -36.66
N GLN A 64 -2.81 -11.78 -36.56
CA GLN A 64 -3.44 -12.56 -35.50
C GLN A 64 -3.54 -14.03 -35.90
N GLN A 65 -3.66 -14.91 -34.91
CA GLN A 65 -4.08 -16.30 -35.11
C GLN A 65 -5.31 -16.38 -36.04
N GLY A 66 -5.23 -17.23 -37.07
CA GLY A 66 -6.30 -17.38 -38.07
C GLY A 66 -6.29 -16.35 -39.21
N GLU A 67 -5.42 -15.33 -39.17
CA GLU A 67 -5.31 -14.35 -40.25
C GLU A 67 -4.42 -14.83 -41.40
N SER A 68 -4.67 -14.24 -42.57
CA SER A 68 -3.89 -14.47 -43.77
C SER A 68 -3.49 -13.15 -44.43
N SER A 69 -2.31 -13.10 -45.04
CA SER A 69 -1.85 -11.97 -45.84
C SER A 69 -1.13 -12.45 -47.08
N SER A 70 -1.01 -11.58 -48.08
CA SER A 70 -0.31 -11.89 -49.33
C SER A 70 0.51 -10.70 -49.79
N PHE A 71 1.69 -10.95 -50.34
CA PHE A 71 2.56 -9.93 -50.93
C PHE A 71 3.28 -10.47 -52.16
N THR A 72 3.87 -9.57 -52.95
CA THR A 72 4.62 -9.93 -54.16
C THR A 72 6.10 -9.70 -53.96
N VAL A 73 6.91 -10.64 -54.42
CA VAL A 73 8.38 -10.56 -54.49
C VAL A 73 8.81 -10.66 -55.94
N SER A 74 9.62 -9.71 -56.41
CA SER A 74 10.23 -9.80 -57.73
C SER A 74 11.64 -10.37 -57.65
N PHE A 75 11.97 -11.25 -58.59
CA PHE A 75 13.28 -11.86 -58.78
C PHE A 75 13.78 -11.52 -60.19
N LYS A 76 14.96 -10.92 -60.29
CA LYS A 76 15.58 -10.59 -61.57
C LYS A 76 16.86 -11.39 -61.80
N ASN A 77 16.85 -12.17 -62.88
CA ASN A 77 18.00 -12.99 -63.25
C ASN A 77 19.14 -12.13 -63.85
N ASN A 78 20.04 -11.64 -62.99
CA ASN A 78 21.29 -10.97 -63.40
C ASN A 78 22.35 -11.89 -64.05
N GLY A 79 22.06 -13.18 -64.21
CA GLY A 79 22.93 -14.16 -64.86
C GLY A 79 22.96 -14.03 -66.39
N LYS A 80 23.83 -14.84 -67.01
CA LYS A 80 23.96 -14.92 -68.47
C LYS A 80 23.17 -16.08 -69.10
N LYS A 81 22.53 -16.90 -68.28
CA LYS A 81 21.75 -18.09 -68.68
C LYS A 81 20.38 -18.03 -68.02
N SER A 82 19.41 -18.69 -68.63
CA SER A 82 18.13 -18.96 -67.97
C SER A 82 18.34 -19.80 -66.71
N LEU A 83 17.46 -19.60 -65.73
CA LEU A 83 17.43 -20.32 -64.46
C LEU A 83 16.04 -20.88 -64.22
N ASP A 84 15.96 -22.14 -63.81
CA ASP A 84 14.72 -22.71 -63.28
C ASP A 84 14.65 -22.35 -61.80
N ILE A 85 13.67 -21.53 -61.44
CA ILE A 85 13.46 -21.03 -60.08
C ILE A 85 12.32 -21.81 -59.44
N GLU A 86 12.61 -22.41 -58.30
CA GLU A 86 11.67 -23.08 -57.40
C GLU A 86 11.93 -22.53 -55.99
N PRO A 87 11.16 -21.53 -55.53
CA PRO A 87 11.39 -20.91 -54.23
C PRO A 87 11.24 -21.91 -53.08
N LYS A 88 12.15 -21.85 -52.11
CA LYS A 88 12.16 -22.74 -50.94
C LYS A 88 12.09 -21.93 -49.64
N ILE A 89 11.32 -22.43 -48.69
CA ILE A 89 11.34 -21.91 -47.32
C ILE A 89 12.57 -22.50 -46.62
N ALA A 90 13.32 -21.66 -45.91
CA ALA A 90 14.51 -22.09 -45.20
C ALA A 90 14.58 -21.43 -43.81
N SER A 91 14.91 -22.22 -42.80
CA SER A 91 14.98 -21.75 -41.41
C SER A 91 16.04 -20.67 -41.20
N VAL A 92 15.74 -19.74 -40.32
CA VAL A 92 16.71 -18.75 -39.81
C VAL A 92 17.42 -19.35 -38.58
N PRO A 93 18.74 -19.18 -38.42
CA PRO A 93 19.43 -19.65 -37.23
C PRO A 93 18.90 -18.96 -35.96
N TYR A 94 18.70 -19.73 -34.89
CA TYR A 94 18.28 -19.22 -33.57
C TYR A 94 16.88 -18.58 -33.54
N SER A 95 16.03 -18.81 -34.54
CA SER A 95 14.61 -18.42 -34.52
C SER A 95 13.72 -19.55 -33.98
N ILE A 96 12.48 -19.20 -33.62
CA ILE A 96 11.43 -20.16 -33.30
C ILE A 96 11.18 -21.05 -34.53
N ASP A 97 10.96 -22.35 -34.30
CA ASP A 97 10.67 -23.32 -35.35
C ASP A 97 9.50 -22.83 -36.23
N PHE A 98 9.80 -22.57 -37.50
CA PHE A 98 8.83 -22.09 -38.49
C PHE A 98 8.11 -23.26 -39.15
N ASN A 99 6.78 -23.22 -39.17
CA ASN A 99 6.00 -24.20 -39.93
C ASN A 99 5.84 -23.74 -41.38
N GLU A 100 6.62 -24.33 -42.29
CA GLU A 100 6.63 -24.00 -43.72
C GLU A 100 5.24 -24.12 -44.38
N SER A 101 4.33 -24.94 -43.83
CA SER A 101 2.96 -25.08 -44.35
C SER A 101 2.11 -23.81 -44.25
N TRP A 102 2.55 -22.81 -43.49
CA TRP A 102 1.90 -21.51 -43.40
C TRP A 102 2.11 -20.67 -44.66
N ILE A 103 3.07 -21.02 -45.53
CA ILE A 103 3.42 -20.21 -46.71
C ILE A 103 3.13 -20.97 -48.00
N SER A 104 2.43 -20.33 -48.93
CA SER A 104 2.28 -20.77 -50.32
C SER A 104 2.86 -19.75 -51.29
N ILE A 105 3.61 -20.22 -52.30
CA ILE A 105 4.29 -19.36 -53.28
C ILE A 105 3.81 -19.72 -54.70
N SER A 106 3.45 -18.70 -55.49
CA SER A 106 2.98 -18.86 -56.86
C SER A 106 3.70 -17.91 -57.83
N PRO A 107 4.26 -18.40 -58.96
CA PRO A 107 4.27 -19.80 -59.39
C PRO A 107 5.23 -20.65 -58.54
N ALA A 108 4.90 -21.93 -58.34
CA ALA A 108 5.75 -22.86 -57.58
C ALA A 108 7.10 -23.16 -58.28
N ASN A 109 7.11 -23.17 -59.62
CA ASN A 109 8.34 -23.22 -60.41
C ASN A 109 8.19 -22.43 -61.71
N VAL A 110 9.29 -21.85 -62.20
CA VAL A 110 9.31 -21.07 -63.44
C VAL A 110 10.72 -20.90 -63.98
N THR A 111 10.87 -20.96 -65.31
CA THR A 111 12.13 -20.64 -65.98
C THR A 111 12.23 -19.12 -66.20
N VAL A 112 13.24 -18.47 -65.61
CA VAL A 112 13.51 -17.04 -65.75
C VAL A 112 14.71 -16.83 -66.67
N GLU A 113 14.46 -16.24 -67.85
CA GLU A 113 15.48 -15.93 -68.84
C GLU A 113 16.52 -14.93 -68.34
N ALA A 114 17.72 -14.93 -68.94
CA ALA A 114 18.79 -14.00 -68.59
C ALA A 114 18.33 -12.53 -68.76
N GLY A 115 18.45 -11.73 -67.70
CA GLY A 115 18.02 -10.34 -67.64
C GLY A 115 16.51 -10.13 -67.45
N ALA A 116 15.71 -11.19 -67.42
CA ALA A 116 14.27 -11.12 -67.16
C ALA A 116 13.98 -11.00 -65.67
N GLU A 117 12.80 -10.45 -65.37
CA GLU A 117 12.24 -10.31 -64.03
C GLU A 117 10.96 -11.17 -63.94
N GLN A 118 10.80 -11.83 -62.81
CA GLN A 118 9.66 -12.70 -62.50
C GLN A 118 9.10 -12.32 -61.14
N GLU A 119 7.78 -12.19 -61.05
CA GLU A 119 7.06 -11.93 -59.80
C GLU A 119 6.54 -13.24 -59.20
N PHE A 120 6.68 -13.37 -57.88
CA PHE A 120 6.12 -14.45 -57.08
C PHE A 120 5.14 -13.85 -56.08
N THR A 121 3.92 -14.37 -56.03
CA THR A 121 2.97 -14.07 -54.94
C THR A 121 3.25 -15.03 -53.80
N VAL A 122 3.51 -14.47 -52.62
CA VAL A 122 3.67 -15.19 -51.36
C VAL A 122 2.40 -14.97 -50.55
N GLU A 123 1.70 -16.05 -50.23
CA GLU A 123 0.55 -16.08 -49.34
C GLU A 123 0.97 -16.70 -48.01
N VAL A 124 0.63 -16.04 -46.91
CA VAL A 124 0.90 -16.48 -45.54
C VAL A 124 -0.44 -16.70 -44.86
N ASN A 125 -0.69 -17.91 -44.36
CA ASN A 125 -1.92 -18.34 -43.71
C ASN A 125 -1.58 -18.86 -42.31
N ILE A 126 -1.91 -18.08 -41.28
CA ILE A 126 -1.64 -18.44 -39.90
C ILE A 126 -2.82 -19.26 -39.36
N PRO A 127 -2.60 -20.48 -38.84
CA PRO A 127 -3.67 -21.24 -38.22
C PRO A 127 -4.07 -20.62 -36.88
N GLU A 128 -5.29 -20.87 -36.43
CA GLU A 128 -5.82 -20.28 -35.18
C GLU A 128 -5.14 -20.83 -33.92
N ASP A 129 -4.59 -22.04 -34.00
CA ASP A 129 -3.82 -22.68 -32.92
C ASP A 129 -2.30 -22.43 -33.06
N ALA A 130 -1.89 -21.48 -33.91
CA ALA A 130 -0.50 -21.06 -33.96
C ALA A 130 -0.06 -20.46 -32.63
N GLY A 131 1.14 -20.82 -32.16
CA GLY A 131 1.76 -20.13 -31.03
C GLY A 131 1.91 -18.63 -31.32
N THR A 132 1.85 -17.82 -30.28
CA THR A 132 2.16 -16.39 -30.37
C THR A 132 3.66 -16.16 -30.38
N GLY A 133 4.13 -15.10 -31.04
CA GLY A 133 5.54 -14.72 -31.01
C GLY A 133 6.09 -14.22 -32.33
N TYR A 134 7.42 -14.26 -32.45
CA TYR A 134 8.14 -13.81 -33.63
C TYR A 134 8.70 -15.01 -34.40
N TYR A 135 8.21 -15.17 -35.61
CA TYR A 135 8.53 -16.26 -36.52
C TYR A 135 9.35 -15.72 -37.68
N GLU A 136 10.50 -16.34 -37.95
CA GLU A 136 11.45 -15.83 -38.94
C GLU A 136 11.86 -16.94 -39.90
N THR A 137 11.83 -16.63 -41.20
CA THR A 137 12.21 -17.56 -42.26
C THR A 137 12.84 -16.84 -43.45
N TYR A 138 13.63 -17.57 -44.24
CA TYR A 138 14.06 -17.16 -45.57
C TYR A 138 13.16 -17.76 -46.65
N ILE A 139 12.98 -17.03 -47.75
CA ILE A 139 12.49 -17.53 -49.03
C ILE A 139 13.66 -17.48 -50.01
N ALA A 140 14.28 -18.64 -50.27
CA ALA A 140 15.42 -18.78 -51.15
C ALA A 140 14.97 -19.05 -52.59
N PHE A 141 15.46 -18.24 -53.55
CA PHE A 141 15.14 -18.38 -54.97
C PHE A 141 16.19 -19.21 -55.73
N THR A 142 17.40 -19.34 -55.20
CA THR A 142 18.43 -20.24 -55.72
C THR A 142 19.08 -21.03 -54.58
N ASP A 143 19.73 -22.14 -54.92
CA ASP A 143 20.45 -23.00 -53.97
C ASP A 143 21.87 -22.47 -53.64
N ASP A 144 22.21 -21.25 -54.08
CA ASP A 144 23.52 -20.66 -53.82
C ASP A 144 23.64 -20.22 -52.36
N VAL A 145 24.64 -20.74 -51.64
CA VAL A 145 24.92 -20.42 -50.24
C VAL A 145 26.30 -19.76 -50.09
N TYR A 146 26.48 -18.91 -49.07
CA TYR A 146 27.78 -18.27 -48.81
C TYR A 146 28.88 -19.26 -48.38
N SER A 147 28.50 -20.33 -47.69
CA SER A 147 29.39 -21.38 -47.19
C SER A 147 28.63 -22.71 -47.16
N GLU A 148 29.19 -23.76 -47.77
CA GLU A 148 28.66 -25.13 -47.70
C GLU A 148 29.05 -25.84 -46.38
N GLU A 149 29.96 -25.26 -45.59
CA GLU A 149 30.46 -25.86 -44.34
C GLU A 149 29.67 -25.42 -43.10
N ASP A 150 28.74 -24.47 -43.24
CA ASP A 150 27.94 -23.94 -42.13
C ASP A 150 26.76 -24.87 -41.81
N TYR A 151 26.51 -25.07 -40.51
CA TYR A 151 25.37 -25.89 -40.03
C TYR A 151 24.01 -25.29 -40.41
N TYR A 152 23.96 -23.97 -40.66
CA TYR A 152 22.79 -23.28 -41.19
C TYR A 152 23.17 -22.57 -42.50
N PRO A 153 22.69 -23.05 -43.67
CA PRO A 153 23.05 -22.47 -44.96
C PRO A 153 22.51 -21.05 -45.09
N GLN A 154 23.41 -20.07 -45.27
CA GLN A 154 23.03 -18.70 -45.58
C GLN A 154 22.86 -18.55 -47.10
N TYR A 155 21.61 -18.55 -47.56
CA TYR A 155 21.28 -18.40 -48.97
C TYR A 155 21.60 -16.98 -49.47
N VAL A 156 22.31 -16.91 -50.59
CA VAL A 156 22.76 -15.64 -51.20
C VAL A 156 21.61 -14.91 -51.87
N ASN A 157 20.71 -15.66 -52.51
CA ASN A 157 19.57 -15.13 -53.26
C ASN A 157 18.28 -15.49 -52.52
N ALA A 158 18.09 -14.87 -51.36
CA ALA A 158 16.91 -15.06 -50.54
C ALA A 158 16.30 -13.74 -50.06
N MET A 159 15.00 -13.77 -49.81
CA MET A 159 14.28 -12.76 -49.06
C MET A 159 14.14 -13.20 -47.60
N TYR A 160 14.27 -12.28 -46.66
CA TYR A 160 13.94 -12.51 -45.26
C TYR A 160 12.49 -12.14 -44.96
N LEU A 161 11.78 -12.99 -44.23
CA LEU A 161 10.40 -12.79 -43.82
C LEU A 161 10.31 -12.93 -42.29
N SER A 162 9.81 -11.88 -41.64
CA SER A 162 9.45 -11.89 -40.22
C SER A 162 7.94 -11.80 -40.07
N ILE A 163 7.37 -12.64 -39.21
CA ILE A 163 5.93 -12.69 -38.91
C ILE A 163 5.76 -12.60 -37.40
N SER A 164 5.13 -11.53 -36.94
CA SER A 164 4.67 -11.38 -35.55
C SER A 164 3.24 -11.89 -35.44
N ILE A 165 3.04 -12.93 -34.63
CA ILE A 165 1.74 -13.56 -34.39
C ILE A 165 1.23 -13.17 -33.01
N SER A 166 0.02 -12.63 -32.94
CA SER A 166 -0.68 -12.30 -31.69
C SER A 166 -1.92 -13.17 -31.49
N ALA A 167 -2.29 -13.40 -30.22
CA ALA A 167 -3.48 -14.17 -29.88
C ALA A 167 -4.77 -13.44 -30.29
N ILE A 168 -5.84 -14.20 -30.45
CA ILE A 168 -7.19 -13.64 -30.64
C ILE A 168 -7.63 -12.98 -29.34
N THR A 169 -7.96 -11.68 -29.40
CA THR A 169 -8.54 -10.96 -28.26
C THR A 169 -10.07 -11.02 -28.30
N HIS A 170 -10.65 -11.53 -27.23
CA HIS A 170 -12.08 -11.61 -27.04
C HIS A 170 -12.60 -10.37 -26.31
N GLU A 171 -13.88 -10.06 -26.49
CA GLU A 171 -14.51 -8.93 -25.81
C GLU A 171 -15.07 -9.41 -24.47
N ILE A 172 -14.50 -8.90 -23.36
CA ILE A 172 -14.88 -9.24 -21.98
C ILE A 172 -15.40 -7.97 -21.30
N ASN A 173 -16.59 -8.04 -20.71
CA ASN A 173 -17.19 -6.90 -20.03
C ASN A 173 -17.96 -7.33 -18.76
N PRO A 174 -17.64 -6.77 -17.58
CA PRO A 174 -16.56 -5.81 -17.35
C PRO A 174 -15.18 -6.48 -17.46
N ALA A 175 -14.18 -5.73 -17.93
CA ALA A 175 -12.78 -6.18 -17.91
C ALA A 175 -12.12 -5.99 -16.52
N TYR A 176 -12.73 -5.16 -15.67
CA TYR A 176 -12.27 -4.84 -14.32
C TYR A 176 -13.46 -4.61 -13.39
N TYR A 177 -13.39 -5.14 -12.17
CA TYR A 177 -14.45 -4.95 -11.16
C TYR A 177 -13.87 -4.81 -9.75
N ASP A 178 -14.39 -3.83 -9.01
CA ASP A 178 -14.03 -3.55 -7.62
C ASP A 178 -15.15 -3.96 -6.68
N LEU A 179 -14.79 -4.67 -5.63
CA LEU A 179 -15.68 -5.09 -4.56
C LEU A 179 -15.20 -4.56 -3.21
N TYR A 180 -16.15 -4.07 -2.41
CA TYR A 180 -15.92 -3.70 -1.03
C TYR A 180 -16.87 -4.53 -0.15
N LEU A 181 -16.34 -5.59 0.44
CA LEU A 181 -17.10 -6.62 1.14
C LEU A 181 -16.58 -6.79 2.56
N ARG A 182 -17.46 -6.98 3.53
CA ARG A 182 -17.08 -7.34 4.90
C ARG A 182 -16.91 -8.85 5.02
N GLN A 183 -16.30 -9.29 6.11
CA GLN A 183 -16.27 -10.71 6.46
C GLN A 183 -17.70 -11.29 6.50
N GLY A 184 -17.92 -12.41 5.82
CA GLY A 184 -19.24 -13.04 5.68
C GLY A 184 -20.14 -12.45 4.59
N ASP A 185 -19.76 -11.34 3.95
CA ASP A 185 -20.52 -10.78 2.83
C ASP A 185 -20.35 -11.64 1.56
N ASN A 186 -21.34 -11.56 0.68
CA ASN A 186 -21.31 -12.17 -0.64
C ASN A 186 -21.78 -11.17 -1.70
N GLU A 187 -21.30 -11.33 -2.92
CA GLU A 187 -21.70 -10.52 -4.07
C GLU A 187 -21.84 -11.40 -5.31
N VAL A 188 -22.79 -11.06 -6.18
CA VAL A 188 -23.05 -11.78 -7.42
C VAL A 188 -23.17 -10.81 -8.58
N PHE A 189 -22.32 -10.97 -9.59
CA PHE A 189 -22.33 -10.14 -10.80
C PHE A 189 -22.18 -10.98 -12.06
N ASN A 190 -22.41 -10.37 -13.22
CA ASN A 190 -22.28 -11.04 -14.51
C ASN A 190 -21.12 -10.47 -15.33
N VAL A 191 -20.51 -11.33 -16.14
CA VAL A 191 -19.44 -11.01 -17.08
C VAL A 191 -19.82 -11.57 -18.44
N SER A 192 -19.90 -10.70 -19.45
CA SER A 192 -20.11 -11.10 -20.83
C SER A 192 -18.76 -11.43 -21.48
N PHE A 193 -18.67 -12.57 -22.14
CA PHE A 193 -17.58 -12.96 -23.02
C PHE A 193 -18.10 -13.09 -24.45
N LYS A 194 -17.45 -12.47 -25.42
CA LYS A 194 -17.79 -12.60 -26.83
C LYS A 194 -16.62 -13.12 -27.64
N ASN A 195 -16.87 -14.24 -28.31
CA ASN A 195 -15.91 -14.93 -29.14
C ASN A 195 -15.70 -14.15 -30.45
N ASN A 196 -14.66 -13.33 -30.50
CA ASN A 196 -14.23 -12.63 -31.73
C ASN A 196 -13.50 -13.53 -32.75
N GLY A 197 -13.25 -14.80 -32.41
CA GLY A 197 -12.71 -15.78 -33.33
C GLY A 197 -13.73 -16.23 -34.38
N ASN A 198 -13.23 -16.98 -35.35
CA ASN A 198 -13.97 -17.56 -36.47
C ASN A 198 -14.37 -19.04 -36.24
N LYS A 199 -13.94 -19.66 -35.12
CA LYS A 199 -14.35 -21.01 -34.69
C LYS A 199 -15.00 -20.98 -33.30
N ALA A 200 -15.75 -22.03 -33.00
CA ALA A 200 -16.29 -22.26 -31.67
C ALA A 200 -15.14 -22.53 -30.66
N LEU A 201 -15.27 -22.00 -29.45
CA LEU A 201 -14.31 -22.16 -28.36
C LEU A 201 -14.96 -22.91 -27.21
N GLU A 202 -14.24 -23.87 -26.63
CA GLU A 202 -14.59 -24.43 -25.33
C GLU A 202 -13.96 -23.57 -24.24
N ILE A 203 -14.81 -22.97 -23.39
CA ILE A 203 -14.39 -22.04 -22.33
C ILE A 203 -14.61 -22.74 -21.00
N GLU A 204 -13.55 -22.78 -20.19
CA GLU A 204 -13.55 -23.20 -18.79
C GLU A 204 -12.88 -22.10 -17.97
N PRO A 205 -13.65 -21.17 -17.36
CA PRO A 205 -13.07 -20.04 -16.64
C PRO A 205 -12.21 -20.49 -15.47
N LYS A 206 -11.04 -19.86 -15.29
CA LYS A 206 -10.08 -20.14 -14.22
C LYS A 206 -9.87 -18.89 -13.38
N VAL A 207 -10.06 -19.01 -12.07
CA VAL A 207 -9.66 -17.99 -11.12
C VAL A 207 -8.18 -18.19 -10.85
N VAL A 208 -7.38 -17.14 -10.99
CA VAL A 208 -5.93 -17.19 -10.80
C VAL A 208 -5.47 -15.98 -9.99
N ASP A 209 -4.45 -16.19 -9.17
CA ASP A 209 -3.84 -15.13 -8.38
C ASP A 209 -3.07 -14.14 -9.27
N VAL A 210 -3.07 -12.88 -8.85
CA VAL A 210 -2.26 -11.83 -9.47
C VAL A 210 -0.84 -11.88 -8.89
N PRO A 211 0.22 -11.86 -9.71
CA PRO A 211 1.58 -11.85 -9.17
C PRO A 211 1.83 -10.61 -8.32
N TYR A 212 2.57 -10.79 -7.22
CA TYR A 212 2.95 -9.73 -6.27
C TYR A 212 1.79 -9.11 -5.47
N SER A 213 0.58 -9.71 -5.48
CA SER A 213 -0.51 -9.37 -4.56
C SER A 213 -0.47 -10.24 -3.30
N VAL A 214 -1.38 -9.97 -2.35
CA VAL A 214 -1.61 -10.86 -1.20
C VAL A 214 -2.18 -12.18 -1.73
N ASP A 215 -1.64 -13.32 -1.25
CA ASP A 215 -2.11 -14.65 -1.60
C ASP A 215 -3.64 -14.71 -1.51
N PHE A 216 -4.29 -15.06 -2.62
CA PHE A 216 -5.74 -15.07 -2.70
C PHE A 216 -6.25 -16.51 -2.64
N ASN A 217 -7.38 -16.69 -1.96
CA ASN A 217 -8.00 -18.00 -1.88
C ASN A 217 -9.05 -18.14 -2.99
N GLU A 218 -8.68 -18.82 -4.07
CA GLU A 218 -9.54 -19.08 -5.23
C GLU A 218 -10.92 -19.63 -4.88
N SER A 219 -11.07 -20.32 -3.73
CA SER A 219 -12.36 -20.86 -3.28
C SER A 219 -13.43 -19.82 -2.95
N TRP A 220 -13.07 -18.53 -2.83
CA TRP A 220 -14.04 -17.46 -2.61
C TRP A 220 -14.87 -17.17 -3.86
N ILE A 221 -14.36 -17.52 -5.04
CA ILE A 221 -14.98 -17.18 -6.32
C ILE A 221 -15.49 -18.45 -6.99
N SER A 222 -16.74 -18.41 -7.44
CA SER A 222 -17.34 -19.44 -8.27
C SER A 222 -17.87 -18.81 -9.56
N VAL A 223 -17.56 -19.41 -10.70
CA VAL A 223 -17.99 -18.93 -12.03
C VAL A 223 -18.91 -19.94 -12.68
N PHE A 224 -20.06 -19.48 -13.18
CA PHE A 224 -21.09 -20.29 -13.79
C PHE A 224 -21.46 -19.79 -15.20
N PRO A 225 -21.60 -20.67 -16.20
CA PRO A 225 -21.32 -22.10 -16.16
C PRO A 225 -19.81 -22.38 -16.02
N ALA A 226 -19.45 -23.51 -15.39
CA ALA A 226 -18.06 -23.90 -15.23
C ALA A 226 -17.37 -24.29 -16.55
N ASN A 227 -18.14 -24.78 -17.53
CA ASN A 227 -17.68 -24.95 -18.90
C ASN A 227 -18.82 -24.68 -19.89
N VAL A 228 -18.46 -24.18 -21.08
CA VAL A 228 -19.41 -23.89 -22.16
C VAL A 228 -18.71 -23.78 -23.50
N THR A 229 -19.38 -24.19 -24.58
CA THR A 229 -18.92 -23.94 -25.95
C THR A 229 -19.55 -22.67 -26.48
N VAL A 230 -18.74 -21.70 -26.92
CA VAL A 230 -19.18 -20.42 -27.48
C VAL A 230 -18.84 -20.36 -28.97
N GLU A 231 -19.88 -20.36 -29.80
CA GLU A 231 -19.75 -20.27 -31.26
C GLU A 231 -19.07 -18.97 -31.71
N ALA A 232 -18.50 -18.99 -32.90
CA ALA A 232 -17.87 -17.81 -33.51
C ALA A 232 -18.83 -16.61 -33.58
N GLY A 233 -18.40 -15.46 -33.09
CA GLY A 233 -19.19 -14.22 -33.02
C GLY A 233 -20.31 -14.22 -31.97
N ALA A 234 -20.51 -15.32 -31.23
CA ALA A 234 -21.51 -15.41 -30.18
C ALA A 234 -21.01 -14.79 -28.86
N GLU A 235 -21.97 -14.41 -28.03
CA GLU A 235 -21.75 -13.84 -26.71
C GLU A 235 -22.32 -14.80 -25.66
N GLN A 236 -21.58 -14.98 -24.57
CA GLN A 236 -21.88 -15.84 -23.45
C GLN A 236 -21.77 -15.04 -22.15
N GLU A 237 -22.80 -15.10 -21.34
CA GLU A 237 -22.82 -14.50 -20.00
C GLU A 237 -22.37 -15.51 -18.96
N PHE A 238 -21.45 -15.12 -18.09
CA PHE A 238 -21.02 -15.87 -16.92
C PHE A 238 -21.48 -15.16 -15.66
N THR A 239 -22.04 -15.90 -14.70
CA THR A 239 -22.35 -15.40 -13.36
C THR A 239 -21.17 -15.71 -12.45
N VAL A 240 -20.65 -14.68 -11.81
CA VAL A 240 -19.55 -14.75 -10.84
C VAL A 240 -20.14 -14.53 -9.44
N GLU A 241 -19.94 -15.50 -8.56
CA GLU A 241 -20.31 -15.43 -7.15
C GLU A 241 -19.04 -15.29 -6.31
N VAL A 242 -19.00 -14.28 -5.46
CA VAL A 242 -17.89 -14.01 -4.53
C VAL A 242 -18.40 -14.15 -3.11
N ASN A 243 -17.74 -14.98 -2.29
CA ASN A 243 -18.12 -15.24 -0.90
C ASN A 243 -16.91 -15.06 0.02
N ILE A 244 -16.98 -14.05 0.89
CA ILE A 244 -15.90 -13.78 1.87
C ILE A 244 -16.18 -14.59 3.15
N PRO A 245 -15.22 -15.41 3.64
CA PRO A 245 -15.38 -16.11 4.91
C PRO A 245 -15.63 -15.16 6.09
N GLU A 246 -16.34 -15.63 7.12
CA GLU A 246 -16.63 -14.84 8.33
C GLU A 246 -15.38 -14.57 9.19
N ASP A 247 -14.36 -15.41 9.06
CA ASP A 247 -13.13 -15.41 9.86
C ASP A 247 -11.89 -14.91 9.09
N GLU A 248 -12.12 -14.40 7.88
CA GLU A 248 -11.08 -13.91 6.99
C GLU A 248 -10.38 -12.66 7.54
N GLU A 249 -9.08 -12.58 7.31
CA GLU A 249 -8.31 -11.40 7.68
C GLU A 249 -8.70 -10.22 6.78
N GLY A 250 -8.76 -9.01 7.35
CA GLY A 250 -9.01 -7.82 6.53
C GLY A 250 -7.83 -7.59 5.60
N GLY A 251 -8.08 -7.11 4.37
CA GLY A 251 -7.02 -6.97 3.39
C GLY A 251 -7.50 -6.47 2.03
N TYR A 252 -6.53 -6.38 1.12
CA TYR A 252 -6.77 -6.05 -0.27
C TYR A 252 -6.31 -7.24 -1.12
N TYR A 253 -7.26 -7.86 -1.80
CA TYR A 253 -7.08 -9.11 -2.52
C TYR A 253 -7.34 -8.89 -4.00
N GLU A 254 -6.56 -9.55 -4.85
CA GLU A 254 -6.60 -9.38 -6.29
C GLU A 254 -6.54 -10.72 -6.98
N ALA A 255 -7.45 -10.92 -7.93
CA ALA A 255 -7.56 -12.14 -8.72
C ALA A 255 -7.88 -11.79 -10.18
N CYS A 256 -7.50 -12.68 -11.09
CA CYS A 256 -7.96 -12.65 -12.48
C CYS A 256 -8.89 -13.84 -12.74
N ILE A 257 -9.94 -13.62 -13.53
CA ILE A 257 -10.78 -14.69 -14.09
C ILE A 257 -10.41 -14.82 -15.57
N ALA A 258 -9.62 -15.83 -15.90
CA ALA A 258 -9.20 -16.14 -17.27
C ALA A 258 -10.25 -16.99 -17.97
N PHE A 259 -10.66 -16.58 -19.18
CA PHE A 259 -11.64 -17.30 -20.01
C PHE A 259 -10.98 -18.17 -21.09
N THR A 260 -9.71 -17.90 -21.43
CA THR A 260 -8.90 -18.75 -22.31
C THR A 260 -7.52 -18.96 -21.71
N ASP A 261 -6.80 -19.96 -22.22
CA ASP A 261 -5.43 -20.29 -21.81
C ASP A 261 -4.36 -19.46 -22.52
N ASP A 262 -4.75 -18.47 -23.33
CA ASP A 262 -3.82 -17.62 -24.06
C ASP A 262 -3.08 -16.68 -23.10
N VAL A 263 -1.75 -16.72 -23.13
CA VAL A 263 -0.87 -15.92 -22.28
C VAL A 263 0.08 -15.06 -23.11
N TYR A 264 0.53 -13.92 -22.57
CA TYR A 264 1.51 -13.05 -23.26
C TYR A 264 2.89 -13.70 -23.44
N SER A 265 3.26 -14.61 -22.55
CA SER A 265 4.54 -15.31 -22.56
C SER A 265 4.41 -16.66 -21.86
N GLU A 266 4.78 -17.75 -22.54
CA GLU A 266 4.86 -19.08 -21.94
C GLU A 266 6.09 -19.28 -21.04
N GLU A 267 7.08 -18.39 -21.14
CA GLU A 267 8.33 -18.46 -20.36
C GLU A 267 8.21 -17.79 -18.97
N ASP A 268 7.12 -17.05 -18.71
CA ASP A 268 6.92 -16.38 -17.43
C ASP A 268 6.42 -17.38 -16.37
N PRO A 269 7.07 -17.50 -15.19
CA PRO A 269 6.53 -18.31 -14.09
C PRO A 269 5.14 -17.85 -13.62
N TYR A 270 4.73 -16.62 -13.94
CA TYR A 270 3.41 -16.07 -13.63
C TYR A 270 2.65 -15.79 -14.94
N PRO A 271 1.81 -16.72 -15.41
CA PRO A 271 1.11 -16.57 -16.68
C PRO A 271 0.19 -15.34 -16.67
N GLN A 272 0.41 -14.42 -17.61
CA GLN A 272 -0.46 -13.26 -17.80
C GLN A 272 -1.48 -13.57 -18.90
N TYR A 273 -2.69 -13.94 -18.48
CA TYR A 273 -3.77 -14.33 -19.37
C TYR A 273 -4.33 -13.14 -20.16
N ILE A 274 -4.35 -13.28 -21.49
CA ILE A 274 -4.77 -12.25 -22.44
C ILE A 274 -6.28 -12.01 -22.34
N ASN A 275 -7.06 -13.09 -22.31
CA ASN A 275 -8.52 -13.04 -22.26
C ASN A 275 -9.01 -13.25 -20.83
N SER A 276 -8.77 -12.26 -19.97
CA SER A 276 -9.13 -12.30 -18.56
C SER A 276 -9.87 -11.04 -18.09
N MET A 277 -10.61 -11.19 -17.00
CA MET A 277 -11.17 -10.09 -16.21
C MET A 277 -10.37 -9.92 -14.94
N TYR A 278 -10.09 -8.69 -14.55
CA TYR A 278 -9.47 -8.37 -13.27
C TYR A 278 -10.53 -8.13 -12.18
N LEU A 279 -10.31 -8.70 -11.00
CA LEU A 279 -11.17 -8.54 -9.83
C LEU A 279 -10.34 -8.06 -8.64
N SER A 280 -10.80 -6.97 -8.04
CA SER A 280 -10.23 -6.41 -6.81
C SER A 280 -11.26 -6.52 -5.68
N ILE A 281 -10.85 -7.02 -4.52
CA ILE A 281 -11.69 -7.20 -3.34
C ILE A 281 -11.02 -6.53 -2.14
N SER A 282 -11.69 -5.53 -1.59
CA SER A 282 -11.28 -4.86 -0.36
C SER A 282 -12.13 -5.36 0.81
N VAL A 283 -11.47 -5.97 1.80
CA VAL A 283 -12.06 -6.41 3.06
C VAL A 283 -11.58 -5.51 4.19
N PRO A 284 -12.47 -4.80 4.92
CA PRO A 284 -12.06 -3.89 5.99
C PRO A 284 -11.27 -4.60 7.10
N VAL A 285 -10.15 -4.00 7.50
CA VAL A 285 -9.37 -4.41 8.69
C VAL A 285 -10.02 -3.79 9.92
N TYR A 286 -10.62 -4.62 10.77
CA TYR A 286 -11.14 -4.21 12.06
C TYR A 286 -10.16 -4.61 13.19
N PRO A 287 -10.01 -3.77 14.24
CA PRO A 287 -9.26 -4.16 15.43
C PRO A 287 -9.80 -5.46 16.01
N LYS A 288 -8.90 -6.38 16.39
CA LYS A 288 -9.28 -7.65 17.01
C LYS A 288 -9.46 -7.50 18.52
N LEU A 289 -8.90 -6.45 19.08
CA LEU A 289 -8.95 -6.09 20.50
C LEU A 289 -9.57 -4.69 20.67
N GLU A 290 -10.34 -4.50 21.74
CA GLU A 290 -10.75 -3.18 22.23
C GLU A 290 -10.15 -2.94 23.61
N LEU A 291 -9.68 -1.72 23.86
CA LEU A 291 -9.18 -1.28 25.16
C LEU A 291 -10.24 -0.45 25.88
N GLN A 292 -10.24 -0.53 27.20
CA GLN A 292 -11.03 0.35 28.05
C GLN A 292 -10.65 1.82 27.80
N THR A 293 -9.36 2.14 27.75
CA THR A 293 -8.81 3.45 27.36
C THR A 293 -7.60 3.25 26.46
N ASN A 294 -7.27 4.27 25.68
CA ASN A 294 -6.07 4.31 24.86
C ASN A 294 -4.91 5.05 25.53
N TYR A 295 -5.09 5.60 26.74
CA TYR A 295 -4.03 6.28 27.48
C TYR A 295 -4.16 6.13 29.00
N ILE A 296 -3.03 6.23 29.68
CA ILE A 296 -2.86 6.48 31.12
C ILE A 296 -2.07 7.79 31.22
N ASP A 297 -2.67 8.83 31.77
CA ASP A 297 -2.00 10.09 32.11
C ASP A 297 -1.98 10.24 33.63
N ASP A 298 -0.80 10.24 34.25
CA ASP A 298 -0.69 10.34 35.70
C ASP A 298 0.53 11.12 36.18
N THR A 299 0.41 11.66 37.39
CA THR A 299 1.48 12.31 38.13
C THR A 299 2.02 11.39 39.23
N VAL A 300 3.32 11.14 39.17
CA VAL A 300 4.02 10.19 40.04
C VAL A 300 5.11 10.88 40.87
N GLU A 301 5.53 10.26 41.97
CA GLU A 301 6.66 10.70 42.79
C GLU A 301 7.86 9.78 42.60
N ALA A 302 9.05 10.37 42.59
CA ALA A 302 10.30 9.64 42.51
C ALA A 302 10.46 8.67 43.70
N GLY A 303 10.89 7.44 43.43
CA GLY A 303 11.12 6.40 44.42
C GLY A 303 9.86 5.66 44.90
N LYS A 304 8.70 5.88 44.27
CA LYS A 304 7.44 5.15 44.55
C LYS A 304 7.11 4.16 43.43
N GLU A 305 6.30 3.16 43.74
CA GLU A 305 5.74 2.21 42.78
C GLU A 305 4.26 2.50 42.56
N TYR A 306 3.79 2.38 41.32
CA TYR A 306 2.39 2.57 40.93
C TYR A 306 1.88 1.37 40.14
N GLU A 307 0.63 0.99 40.41
CA GLU A 307 -0.07 -0.09 39.71
C GLU A 307 -1.29 0.48 38.99
N TYR A 308 -1.47 0.13 37.71
CA TYR A 308 -2.62 0.51 36.90
C TYR A 308 -3.37 -0.74 36.42
N THR A 309 -4.70 -0.69 36.41
CA THR A 309 -5.54 -1.78 35.88
C THR A 309 -6.39 -1.26 34.71
N VAL A 310 -6.27 -1.90 33.55
CA VAL A 310 -7.00 -1.56 32.32
C VAL A 310 -7.75 -2.79 31.80
N LYS A 311 -9.05 -2.65 31.51
CA LYS A 311 -9.83 -3.73 30.90
C LYS A 311 -9.55 -3.83 29.39
N ILE A 312 -9.46 -5.05 28.90
CA ILE A 312 -9.28 -5.39 27.49
C ILE A 312 -10.37 -6.37 27.06
N LYS A 313 -10.76 -6.32 25.79
CA LYS A 313 -11.82 -7.17 25.24
C LYS A 313 -11.45 -7.74 23.87
N ASN A 314 -11.59 -9.06 23.71
CA ASN A 314 -11.54 -9.67 22.39
C ASN A 314 -12.85 -9.39 21.62
N VAL A 315 -12.75 -8.70 20.49
CA VAL A 315 -13.88 -8.41 19.59
C VAL A 315 -13.84 -9.23 18.30
N ALA A 316 -12.82 -10.04 18.10
CA ALA A 316 -12.75 -10.99 17.00
C ALA A 316 -13.71 -12.18 17.20
N GLY A 317 -14.12 -12.81 16.11
CA GLY A 317 -14.94 -14.03 16.12
C GLY A 317 -14.17 -15.31 16.53
N LYS A 318 -12.87 -15.21 16.77
CA LYS A 318 -11.96 -16.32 17.12
C LYS A 318 -11.08 -15.96 18.31
N ASN A 319 -10.44 -16.97 18.90
CA ASN A 319 -9.46 -16.74 19.95
C ASN A 319 -8.31 -15.89 19.41
N ILE A 320 -7.84 -14.94 20.23
CA ILE A 320 -6.66 -14.13 19.92
C ILE A 320 -5.59 -14.37 20.97
N THR A 321 -4.32 -14.27 20.58
CA THR A 321 -3.20 -14.22 21.53
C THR A 321 -2.74 -12.77 21.70
N ILE A 322 -2.31 -12.41 22.90
CA ILE A 322 -1.75 -11.08 23.17
C ILE A 322 -0.44 -11.23 23.94
N ASP A 323 0.49 -10.30 23.70
CA ASP A 323 1.81 -10.24 24.32
C ASP A 323 2.19 -8.76 24.51
N PRO A 324 1.59 -8.09 25.52
CA PRO A 324 1.76 -6.66 25.69
C PRO A 324 3.20 -6.30 26.05
N GLU A 325 3.79 -5.37 25.29
CA GLU A 325 5.16 -4.92 25.48
C GLU A 325 5.25 -3.40 25.36
N VAL A 326 6.11 -2.79 26.18
CA VAL A 326 6.40 -1.36 26.10
C VAL A 326 7.26 -1.09 24.86
N THR A 327 6.81 -0.19 24.00
CA THR A 327 7.51 0.24 22.79
C THR A 327 7.53 1.77 22.69
N GLY A 328 8.55 2.30 22.01
CA GLY A 328 8.58 3.73 21.67
C GLY A 328 9.98 4.30 21.45
N TYR A 329 10.01 5.46 20.77
CA TYR A 329 11.18 6.31 20.68
C TYR A 329 11.00 7.51 21.62
N SER A 330 11.97 7.74 22.51
CA SER A 330 11.94 8.89 23.40
C SER A 330 12.08 10.20 22.62
N TYR A 331 11.07 11.06 22.66
CA TYR A 331 11.17 12.48 22.29
C TYR A 331 11.37 13.39 23.52
N SER A 332 11.74 12.83 24.68
CA SER A 332 12.03 13.64 25.88
C SER A 332 13.45 14.20 25.85
N PHE A 333 13.60 15.47 26.19
CA PHE A 333 14.92 16.13 26.33
C PHE A 333 15.59 15.82 27.68
N ASP A 334 14.83 15.29 28.64
CA ASP A 334 15.29 14.88 29.97
C ASP A 334 15.02 13.37 30.15
N GLU A 335 16.00 12.65 30.70
CA GLU A 335 15.94 11.21 30.92
C GLU A 335 15.14 10.94 32.20
N PHE A 336 13.93 10.36 32.07
CA PHE A 336 13.11 9.94 33.22
C PHE A 336 13.82 8.89 34.08
N GLY A 337 14.79 8.16 33.49
CA GLY A 337 15.65 7.19 34.16
C GLY A 337 15.00 5.84 34.43
N LEU A 338 13.78 5.61 33.92
CA LEU A 338 13.08 4.32 33.93
C LEU A 338 13.37 3.63 32.61
N ASP A 339 13.95 2.43 32.67
CA ASP A 339 14.10 1.58 31.50
C ASP A 339 12.77 0.85 31.22
N ASP A 340 12.44 0.68 29.94
CA ASP A 340 11.16 0.12 29.51
C ASP A 340 10.95 -1.34 29.98
N ASP A 341 12.04 -2.08 30.21
CA ASP A 341 12.05 -3.46 30.73
C ASP A 341 11.84 -3.56 32.25
N GLU A 342 11.89 -2.43 32.97
CA GLU A 342 11.54 -2.38 34.40
C GLU A 342 10.02 -2.31 34.64
N ILE A 343 9.23 -2.03 33.59
CA ILE A 343 7.76 -2.03 33.67
C ILE A 343 7.24 -3.46 33.57
N GLU A 344 6.54 -3.92 34.60
CA GLU A 344 5.92 -5.26 34.60
C GLU A 344 4.48 -5.17 34.08
N ILE A 345 4.18 -5.91 33.01
CA ILE A 345 2.82 -6.03 32.46
C ILE A 345 2.32 -7.45 32.66
N THR A 346 1.13 -7.60 33.25
CA THR A 346 0.44 -8.87 33.44
C THR A 346 -0.91 -8.83 32.73
N ALA A 347 -1.08 -9.69 31.72
CA ALA A 347 -2.34 -9.91 31.01
C ALA A 347 -2.50 -11.40 30.67
N PRO A 348 -3.73 -11.88 30.38
CA PRO A 348 -3.91 -13.22 29.80
C PRO A 348 -3.19 -13.33 28.45
N SER A 349 -2.49 -14.43 28.18
CA SER A 349 -1.82 -14.63 26.88
C SER A 349 -2.78 -15.00 25.74
N THR A 350 -4.04 -15.29 26.06
CA THR A 350 -5.08 -15.66 25.10
C THR A 350 -6.43 -15.19 25.62
N LEU A 351 -7.28 -14.71 24.70
CA LEU A 351 -8.65 -14.30 24.98
C LEU A 351 -9.63 -15.02 24.04
N GLU A 352 -10.70 -15.59 24.60
CA GLU A 352 -11.83 -16.15 23.85
C GLU A 352 -12.70 -15.04 23.23
N PRO A 353 -13.49 -15.32 22.17
CA PRO A 353 -14.38 -14.34 21.57
C PRO A 353 -15.31 -13.67 22.59
N GLY A 354 -15.27 -12.34 22.65
CA GLY A 354 -16.07 -11.55 23.58
C GLY A 354 -15.58 -11.53 25.03
N GLU A 355 -14.50 -12.25 25.37
CA GLU A 355 -13.92 -12.25 26.71
C GLU A 355 -13.40 -10.85 27.08
N ILE A 356 -13.71 -10.43 28.31
CA ILE A 356 -13.19 -9.20 28.93
C ILE A 356 -12.26 -9.61 30.06
N ALA A 357 -11.04 -9.08 30.07
CA ALA A 357 -10.04 -9.35 31.09
C ALA A 357 -9.38 -8.08 31.60
N ASP A 358 -8.74 -8.16 32.76
CA ASP A 358 -7.94 -7.08 33.33
C ASP A 358 -6.46 -7.25 32.93
N MET A 359 -5.84 -6.16 32.48
CA MET A 359 -4.41 -6.00 32.28
C MET A 359 -3.86 -5.13 33.40
N ILE A 360 -2.80 -5.58 34.07
CA ILE A 360 -2.15 -4.89 35.19
C ILE A 360 -0.78 -4.40 34.75
N ILE A 361 -0.49 -3.13 34.98
CA ILE A 361 0.77 -2.46 34.64
C ILE A 361 1.41 -1.95 35.94
N ARG A 362 2.62 -2.40 36.27
CA ARG A 362 3.39 -1.94 37.44
C ARG A 362 4.56 -1.08 36.98
N VAL A 363 4.66 0.11 37.55
CA VAL A 363 5.67 1.10 37.20
C VAL A 363 6.51 1.45 38.44
N PRO A 364 7.77 0.99 38.51
CA PRO A 364 8.70 1.38 39.57
C PRO A 364 9.36 2.72 39.22
N VAL A 365 8.98 3.82 39.86
CA VAL A 365 9.55 5.14 39.52
C VAL A 365 10.92 5.34 40.19
N PRO A 366 12.00 5.60 39.44
CA PRO A 366 13.34 5.78 40.01
C PRO A 366 13.43 6.91 41.04
N GLU A 367 14.31 6.80 42.03
CA GLU A 367 14.51 7.82 43.08
C GLU A 367 15.00 9.17 42.53
N ASN A 368 15.70 9.15 41.40
CA ASN A 368 16.24 10.30 40.70
C ASN A 368 15.42 10.69 39.46
N ALA A 369 14.22 10.12 39.29
CA ALA A 369 13.38 10.41 38.14
C ALA A 369 13.03 11.90 38.08
N THR A 370 13.04 12.45 36.87
CA THR A 370 12.65 13.84 36.58
C THR A 370 11.92 13.92 35.25
N GLY A 371 11.16 14.98 35.00
CA GLY A 371 10.51 15.19 33.70
C GLY A 371 9.32 14.25 33.47
N THR A 372 9.23 13.72 32.25
CA THR A 372 8.09 12.94 31.75
C THR A 372 8.51 11.61 31.16
N TYR A 373 7.73 10.56 31.40
CA TYR A 373 7.80 9.27 30.71
C TYR A 373 6.64 9.22 29.72
N ASP A 374 6.92 8.85 28.47
CA ASP A 374 5.94 8.83 27.39
C ASP A 374 6.30 7.65 26.47
N ARG A 375 5.52 6.57 26.57
CA ARG A 375 5.69 5.33 25.80
C ARG A 375 4.34 4.73 25.45
N TYR A 376 4.35 3.79 24.49
CA TYR A 376 3.19 2.99 24.17
C TYR A 376 3.36 1.57 24.70
N ILE A 377 2.25 0.92 25.02
CA ILE A 377 2.16 -0.52 25.23
C ILE A 377 1.49 -1.10 23.99
N GLU A 378 2.24 -1.86 23.20
CA GLU A 378 1.75 -2.61 22.06
C GLU A 378 1.23 -3.96 22.49
N MET A 379 0.00 -4.31 22.14
CA MET A 379 -0.64 -5.56 22.58
C MET A 379 -0.15 -6.81 21.85
N LYS A 380 0.58 -6.64 20.74
CA LYS A 380 1.08 -7.69 19.83
C LYS A 380 0.06 -8.79 19.55
N VAL A 381 -1.16 -8.39 19.20
CA VAL A 381 -2.25 -9.32 18.91
C VAL A 381 -1.79 -10.29 17.80
N ASN A 382 -1.90 -11.59 18.06
CA ASN A 382 -1.44 -12.67 17.17
C ASN A 382 0.01 -12.51 16.68
N GLY A 383 0.91 -11.98 17.50
CA GLY A 383 2.33 -11.81 17.14
C GLY A 383 2.62 -10.57 16.28
N GLY A 384 1.67 -9.64 16.14
CA GLY A 384 1.88 -8.37 15.45
C GLY A 384 1.62 -8.40 13.93
N GLU A 385 0.90 -9.41 13.43
CA GLU A 385 0.60 -9.61 12.01
C GLU A 385 -0.21 -8.46 11.37
N ASN A 386 -0.91 -7.65 12.17
CA ASN A 386 -1.86 -6.63 11.70
C ASN A 386 -1.27 -5.23 11.40
N GLY A 387 0.03 -5.11 11.14
CA GLY A 387 0.62 -3.93 10.47
C GLY A 387 0.36 -2.55 11.11
N GLY A 388 0.08 -2.49 12.42
CA GLY A 388 -0.13 -1.24 13.17
C GLY A 388 -1.59 -0.78 13.33
N TYR A 389 -2.59 -1.60 12.96
CA TYR A 389 -4.02 -1.28 13.18
C TYR A 389 -4.56 -1.76 14.54
N GLU A 390 -3.78 -2.51 15.31
CA GLU A 390 -4.18 -2.92 16.65
C GLU A 390 -4.08 -1.76 17.64
N PRO A 391 -4.99 -1.67 18.62
CA PRO A 391 -4.97 -0.58 19.58
C PRO A 391 -3.70 -0.65 20.45
N GLN A 392 -3.17 0.52 20.76
CA GLN A 392 -2.05 0.72 21.65
C GLN A 392 -2.51 1.54 22.86
N LEU A 393 -1.86 1.33 24.00
CA LEU A 393 -2.10 2.10 25.21
C LEU A 393 -0.93 3.05 25.45
N GLU A 394 -1.18 4.36 25.42
CA GLU A 394 -0.19 5.38 25.79
C GLU A 394 0.00 5.40 27.32
N LEU A 395 1.25 5.42 27.78
CA LEU A 395 1.63 5.56 29.18
C LEU A 395 2.41 6.87 29.34
N TYR A 396 1.71 7.90 29.80
CA TYR A 396 2.22 9.25 30.01
C TYR A 396 2.31 9.55 31.52
N LEU A 397 3.52 9.67 32.04
CA LEU A 397 3.77 9.91 33.46
C LEU A 397 4.59 11.19 33.65
N THR A 398 4.18 12.03 34.60
CA THR A 398 4.94 13.23 34.98
C THR A 398 5.45 13.12 36.40
N VAL A 399 6.76 13.34 36.62
CA VAL A 399 7.31 13.36 37.98
C VAL A 399 6.98 14.67 38.67
N MET A 400 6.32 14.59 39.83
CA MET A 400 6.05 15.73 40.69
C MET A 400 7.20 15.97 41.67
N HIS A 401 7.86 17.12 41.53
CA HIS A 401 8.80 17.61 42.54
C HIS A 401 8.13 18.64 43.45
N GLN A 402 7.86 18.24 44.69
CA GLN A 402 7.43 19.19 45.71
C GLN A 402 8.60 20.12 46.10
N PRO A 403 8.38 21.44 46.19
CA PRO A 403 9.44 22.37 46.57
C PRO A 403 9.88 22.13 48.02
N SER A 404 11.17 22.27 48.30
CA SER A 404 11.72 22.24 49.67
C SER A 404 11.94 23.64 50.27
N VAL A 405 11.69 24.70 49.49
CA VAL A 405 11.89 26.10 49.85
C VAL A 405 10.59 26.86 49.61
N PRO A 406 10.13 27.71 50.55
CA PRO A 406 8.88 28.44 50.39
C PRO A 406 8.97 29.51 49.30
N TYR A 407 7.84 29.74 48.63
CA TYR A 407 7.61 30.95 47.84
C TYR A 407 7.52 32.17 48.76
N VAL A 408 8.21 33.26 48.39
CA VAL A 408 8.30 34.48 49.19
C VAL A 408 7.59 35.63 48.50
N LYS A 409 6.66 36.28 49.21
CA LYS A 409 6.00 37.52 48.78
C LYS A 409 6.21 38.64 49.79
N THR A 410 6.58 39.81 49.31
CA THR A 410 6.59 41.04 50.12
C THR A 410 5.50 42.00 49.68
N PHE A 411 4.92 42.72 50.64
CA PHE A 411 3.92 43.76 50.42
C PHE A 411 3.91 44.77 51.56
N SER A 412 3.26 45.93 51.38
CA SER A 412 3.15 46.96 52.40
C SER A 412 1.71 47.41 52.58
N THR A 413 1.32 47.70 53.81
CA THR A 413 -0.02 48.15 54.22
C THR A 413 -0.02 49.66 54.50
N LYS A 414 -1.16 50.32 54.31
CA LYS A 414 -1.33 51.78 54.54
C LYS A 414 -2.24 52.11 55.72
N ASN A 415 -2.94 51.12 56.24
CA ASN A 415 -3.86 51.14 57.37
C ASN A 415 -3.53 49.95 58.30
N GLU A 416 -4.19 49.92 59.46
CA GLU A 416 -4.05 48.87 60.46
C GLU A 416 -5.17 47.83 60.36
N ASP A 417 -5.92 47.85 59.25
CA ASP A 417 -7.02 46.92 59.03
C ASP A 417 -6.49 45.46 58.94
N PRO A 418 -7.25 44.46 59.39
CA PRO A 418 -6.83 43.05 59.35
C PRO A 418 -6.40 42.61 57.95
N ILE A 419 -5.46 41.66 57.90
CA ILE A 419 -4.99 41.06 56.65
C ILE A 419 -5.55 39.65 56.57
N THR A 420 -6.22 39.35 55.45
CA THR A 420 -6.70 38.02 55.09
C THR A 420 -5.81 37.46 53.98
N ILE A 421 -5.37 36.21 54.17
CA ILE A 421 -4.58 35.46 53.20
C ILE A 421 -5.37 34.23 52.80
N GLU A 422 -5.66 34.09 51.52
CA GLU A 422 -6.27 32.87 50.98
C GLU A 422 -5.26 32.18 50.08
N VAL A 423 -5.01 30.89 50.31
CA VAL A 423 -4.18 30.06 49.46
C VAL A 423 -5.02 28.90 48.96
N SER A 424 -5.02 28.69 47.65
CA SER A 424 -5.79 27.62 47.03
C SER A 424 -4.99 26.83 46.01
N THR A 425 -5.38 25.59 45.77
CA THR A 425 -4.87 24.75 44.69
C THR A 425 -6.03 24.09 43.97
N TYR A 426 -5.80 23.75 42.71
CA TYR A 426 -6.71 22.96 41.90
C TYR A 426 -6.00 21.68 41.50
N SER A 427 -6.60 20.54 41.81
CA SER A 427 -6.15 19.24 41.35
C SER A 427 -7.08 18.78 40.24
N TYR A 428 -6.50 18.57 39.05
CA TYR A 428 -7.22 17.97 37.93
C TYR A 428 -7.37 16.46 38.19
N GLY A 429 -8.59 15.93 38.02
CA GLY A 429 -8.95 14.58 38.47
C GLY A 429 -9.26 13.52 37.39
N PRO A 430 -8.80 13.60 36.13
CA PRO A 430 -9.40 12.77 35.09
C PRO A 430 -9.00 11.29 35.14
N ASP A 431 -7.86 10.87 35.72
CA ASP A 431 -7.31 9.51 35.46
C ASP A 431 -6.85 8.72 36.71
N SER A 432 -7.07 9.24 37.93
CA SER A 432 -6.65 8.61 39.19
C SER A 432 -7.34 7.27 39.51
N TRP A 433 -8.27 6.82 38.68
CA TRP A 433 -9.15 5.67 38.94
C TRP A 433 -8.70 4.38 38.27
N LEU A 434 -7.76 4.46 37.32
CA LEU A 434 -7.02 3.28 36.85
C LEU A 434 -5.93 2.88 37.85
N ARG A 435 -5.47 3.82 38.68
CA ARG A 435 -4.43 3.61 39.70
C ARG A 435 -4.97 2.79 40.88
N ASN A 436 -4.19 1.81 41.33
CA ASN A 436 -4.47 0.99 42.51
C ASN A 436 -3.32 1.07 43.54
N PRO A 437 -3.52 1.65 44.75
CA PRO A 437 -4.72 2.33 45.22
C PRO A 437 -4.90 3.73 44.60
N PRO A 438 -6.12 4.29 44.62
CA PRO A 438 -6.39 5.66 44.17
C PRO A 438 -5.56 6.72 44.92
N ARG A 439 -5.45 7.91 44.34
CA ARG A 439 -4.69 9.02 44.93
C ARG A 439 -5.43 9.62 46.14
N ASP A 440 -4.95 9.30 47.35
CA ASP A 440 -5.57 9.73 48.62
C ASP A 440 -4.91 10.97 49.27
N GLU A 441 -3.80 11.49 48.72
CA GLU A 441 -3.04 12.55 49.38
C GLU A 441 -3.67 13.95 49.21
N VAL A 442 -4.23 14.49 50.30
CA VAL A 442 -4.85 15.82 50.34
C VAL A 442 -3.79 16.94 50.29
N PRO A 443 -3.97 17.98 49.45
CA PRO A 443 -3.09 19.15 49.44
C PRO A 443 -3.06 19.89 50.78
N SER A 444 -1.94 20.58 51.08
CA SER A 444 -1.81 21.45 52.26
C SER A 444 -0.76 22.55 52.06
N PHE A 445 -0.79 23.60 52.90
CA PHE A 445 0.17 24.71 52.82
C PHE A 445 0.82 25.01 54.19
N GLU A 446 2.14 25.12 54.22
CA GLU A 446 2.85 25.66 55.39
C GLU A 446 3.13 27.15 55.18
N LEU A 447 2.54 27.99 56.03
CA LEU A 447 2.66 29.45 55.94
C LEU A 447 3.49 30.03 57.09
N SER A 448 4.33 31.01 56.77
CA SER A 448 5.03 31.86 57.76
C SER A 448 4.94 33.35 57.38
N MET A 449 4.86 34.23 58.36
CA MET A 449 4.66 35.67 58.15
C MET A 449 5.59 36.51 59.02
N LYS A 450 6.12 37.60 58.48
CA LYS A 450 6.96 38.56 59.20
C LYS A 450 6.49 40.00 58.95
N TYR A 451 6.40 40.78 60.01
CA TYR A 451 6.17 42.22 60.00
C TYR A 451 7.46 42.95 60.41
N ASN A 452 7.99 43.83 59.56
CA ASN A 452 9.26 44.54 59.81
C ASN A 452 10.38 43.60 60.32
N SER A 453 10.50 42.41 59.71
CA SER A 453 11.44 41.34 60.06
C SER A 453 11.18 40.59 61.39
N THR A 454 10.08 40.88 62.09
CA THR A 454 9.64 40.16 63.30
C THR A 454 8.53 39.16 62.93
N PRO A 455 8.54 37.91 63.44
CA PRO A 455 7.45 36.96 63.21
C PRO A 455 6.09 37.54 63.58
N ALA A 456 5.08 37.27 62.75
CA ALA A 456 3.70 37.63 62.98
C ALA A 456 2.83 36.37 63.02
N ASP A 457 1.95 36.28 64.01
CA ASP A 457 1.10 35.11 64.21
C ASP A 457 -0.06 35.10 63.20
N MET A 458 -0.17 34.01 62.44
CA MET A 458 -1.31 33.74 61.56
C MET A 458 -2.21 32.70 62.19
N THR A 459 -3.52 32.90 62.06
CA THR A 459 -4.52 31.91 62.49
C THR A 459 -5.24 31.37 61.27
N LEU A 460 -5.23 30.05 61.06
CA LEU A 460 -6.09 29.38 60.10
C LEU A 460 -7.53 29.47 60.59
N VAL A 461 -8.40 30.13 59.83
CA VAL A 461 -9.80 30.36 60.21
C VAL A 461 -10.79 29.56 59.37
N LYS A 462 -10.38 29.09 58.18
CA LYS A 462 -11.26 28.34 57.28
C LYS A 462 -10.46 27.41 56.36
N THR A 463 -10.98 26.20 56.15
CA THR A 463 -10.57 25.28 55.09
C THR A 463 -11.79 24.94 54.25
N THR A 464 -11.66 25.00 52.93
CA THR A 464 -12.74 24.72 51.97
C THR A 464 -12.29 23.64 50.99
N MET A 465 -13.13 22.62 50.80
CA MET A 465 -12.97 21.59 49.78
C MET A 465 -14.17 21.66 48.85
N ASN A 466 -13.94 21.92 47.57
CA ASN A 466 -14.96 21.90 46.53
C ASN A 466 -14.54 20.90 45.46
N GLY A 467 -15.50 20.22 44.84
CA GLY A 467 -15.23 19.29 43.75
C GLY A 467 -16.30 19.38 42.69
N ASP A 468 -15.91 19.07 41.46
CA ASP A 468 -16.79 19.02 40.31
C ASP A 468 -17.00 17.55 39.92
N VAL A 469 -18.26 17.11 39.90
CA VAL A 469 -18.63 15.73 39.54
C VAL A 469 -19.56 15.74 38.33
N SER A 470 -19.16 15.06 37.27
CA SER A 470 -19.99 14.81 36.08
C SER A 470 -20.64 13.43 36.14
N ILE A 471 -21.74 13.28 35.40
CA ILE A 471 -22.48 12.02 35.22
C ILE A 471 -22.64 11.79 33.72
N GLY A 472 -22.25 10.62 33.23
CA GLY A 472 -22.53 10.21 31.84
C GLY A 472 -21.64 10.87 30.78
N GLY A 473 -20.41 11.25 31.12
CA GLY A 473 -19.38 11.54 30.12
C GLY A 473 -18.70 10.22 29.75
N ASP A 474 -19.13 9.56 28.66
CA ASP A 474 -18.53 8.29 28.24
C ASP A 474 -17.11 8.53 27.70
N TYR A 475 -16.11 8.61 28.60
CA TYR A 475 -14.68 8.52 28.23
C TYR A 475 -14.30 7.07 27.85
N PHE A 476 -15.18 6.11 28.17
CA PHE A 476 -14.90 4.68 28.13
C PHE A 476 -15.99 3.93 27.37
N PRO A 477 -15.64 2.82 26.68
CA PRO A 477 -16.62 1.96 26.05
C PRO A 477 -17.67 1.46 27.06
N SER A 478 -18.94 1.44 26.66
CA SER A 478 -20.04 1.01 27.53
C SER A 478 -19.87 -0.37 28.18
N TRP A 479 -19.07 -1.25 27.59
CA TRP A 479 -18.79 -2.60 28.11
C TRP A 479 -17.80 -2.61 29.30
N SER A 480 -17.06 -1.53 29.54
CA SER A 480 -16.03 -1.46 30.58
C SER A 480 -16.48 -0.79 31.88
N ASN A 481 -17.63 -0.10 31.87
CA ASN A 481 -18.15 0.64 33.03
C ASN A 481 -18.83 -0.26 34.08
N ASN A 482 -18.51 -0.09 35.37
CA ASN A 482 -19.35 -0.62 36.46
C ASN A 482 -20.38 0.43 36.91
N GLU A 483 -21.46 0.01 37.62
CA GLU A 483 -22.49 0.94 38.14
C GLU A 483 -21.94 2.04 39.08
N HIS A 484 -20.74 1.87 39.64
CA HIS A 484 -20.09 2.86 40.51
C HIS A 484 -19.21 3.87 39.73
N ASP A 485 -18.88 3.58 38.47
CA ASP A 485 -17.96 4.38 37.64
C ASP A 485 -18.70 5.45 36.81
N ILE A 486 -20.01 5.62 37.06
CA ILE A 486 -20.87 6.62 36.42
C ILE A 486 -20.61 8.06 36.88
N TYR A 487 -19.98 8.21 38.05
CA TYR A 487 -19.61 9.50 38.64
C TYR A 487 -18.15 9.78 38.36
N GLN A 488 -17.86 10.89 37.69
CA GLN A 488 -16.51 11.27 37.32
C GLN A 488 -16.16 12.58 38.00
N SER A 489 -15.09 12.59 38.79
CA SER A 489 -14.59 13.82 39.43
C SER A 489 -13.67 14.55 38.46
N SER A 490 -14.11 15.64 37.85
CA SER A 490 -13.29 16.40 36.89
C SER A 490 -12.18 17.22 37.56
N GLY A 491 -12.32 17.50 38.85
CA GLY A 491 -11.30 18.17 39.64
C GLY A 491 -11.79 18.60 41.00
N SER A 492 -10.85 19.03 41.84
CA SER A 492 -11.13 19.52 43.18
C SER A 492 -10.32 20.77 43.50
N TYR A 493 -10.98 21.72 44.16
CA TYR A 493 -10.35 22.89 44.75
C TYR A 493 -10.17 22.70 46.25
N TYR A 494 -8.96 23.00 46.71
CA TYR A 494 -8.62 23.04 48.13
C TYR A 494 -8.14 24.44 48.50
N THR A 495 -8.76 25.05 49.51
CA THR A 495 -8.48 26.42 49.93
C THR A 495 -8.30 26.52 51.44
N GLU A 496 -7.23 27.18 51.88
CA GLU A 496 -6.99 27.57 53.27
C GLU A 496 -7.01 29.10 53.42
N THR A 497 -7.73 29.61 54.43
CA THR A 497 -7.84 31.04 54.73
C THR A 497 -7.24 31.35 56.10
N TYR A 498 -6.29 32.27 56.13
CA TYR A 498 -5.59 32.73 57.32
C TYR A 498 -5.88 34.21 57.59
N VAL A 499 -5.91 34.59 58.87
CA VAL A 499 -6.04 35.98 59.30
C VAL A 499 -4.85 36.36 60.19
N VAL A 500 -4.34 37.57 59.99
CA VAL A 500 -3.34 38.21 60.84
C VAL A 500 -3.77 39.64 61.20
N SER A 501 -3.40 40.09 62.38
CA SER A 501 -3.66 41.47 62.81
C SER A 501 -2.90 42.45 61.92
N GLY A 502 -3.59 43.50 61.45
CA GLY A 502 -3.00 44.53 60.60
C GLY A 502 -2.08 45.49 61.35
N ALA A 503 -1.10 46.02 60.65
CA ALA A 503 -0.23 47.11 61.09
C ALA A 503 0.34 47.79 59.86
N ILE A 504 0.61 49.11 59.92
CA ILE A 504 1.22 49.87 58.83
C ILE A 504 2.71 49.52 58.71
N GLY A 505 3.12 48.98 57.57
CA GLY A 505 4.54 48.73 57.29
C GLY A 505 4.76 47.60 56.31
N ASP A 506 5.97 47.04 56.33
CA ASP A 506 6.42 46.03 55.39
C ASP A 506 6.20 44.62 55.94
N TRP A 507 5.67 43.77 55.07
CA TRP A 507 5.31 42.39 55.35
C TRP A 507 6.02 41.42 54.41
N LYS A 508 6.33 40.24 54.94
CA LYS A 508 6.90 39.12 54.19
C LYS A 508 6.12 37.84 54.50
N LEU A 509 5.46 37.30 53.47
CA LEU A 509 4.74 36.03 53.48
C LEU A 509 5.60 34.94 52.83
N GLU A 510 5.68 33.79 53.48
CA GLU A 510 6.35 32.58 53.02
C GLU A 510 5.28 31.47 52.90
N ILE A 511 5.17 30.83 51.73
CA ILE A 511 4.19 29.75 51.45
C ILE A 511 4.94 28.54 50.92
N LEU A 512 4.84 27.40 51.59
CA LEU A 512 5.38 26.12 51.13
C LEU A 512 4.22 25.15 50.83
N PRO A 513 3.92 24.87 49.55
CA PRO A 513 2.89 23.90 49.20
C PRO A 513 3.36 22.46 49.45
N LYS A 514 2.41 21.59 49.78
CA LYS A 514 2.56 20.14 49.85
C LYS A 514 1.43 19.48 49.07
N ASN A 515 1.77 18.45 48.30
CA ASN A 515 0.84 17.66 47.49
C ASN A 515 0.01 18.51 46.51
N ALA A 516 0.57 19.65 46.09
CA ALA A 516 -0.03 20.56 45.12
C ALA A 516 0.93 20.78 43.95
N GLN A 517 0.43 20.71 42.72
CA GLN A 517 1.20 20.99 41.50
C GLN A 517 1.33 22.50 41.25
N ASN A 518 0.29 23.25 41.62
CA ASN A 518 0.21 24.69 41.52
C ASN A 518 -0.51 25.23 42.76
N PHE A 519 -0.35 26.52 43.03
CA PHE A 519 -1.17 27.22 44.01
C PHE A 519 -1.44 28.65 43.58
N HIS A 520 -2.58 29.18 44.00
CA HIS A 520 -2.97 30.57 43.91
C HIS A 520 -2.95 31.18 45.31
N TYR A 521 -2.59 32.47 45.42
CA TYR A 521 -2.71 33.19 46.68
C TYR A 521 -3.34 34.56 46.47
N SER A 522 -4.12 34.99 47.45
CA SER A 522 -4.67 36.35 47.53
C SER A 522 -4.37 36.96 48.90
N ILE A 523 -4.17 38.28 48.92
CA ILE A 523 -3.91 39.07 50.13
C ILE A 523 -4.89 40.24 50.10
N SER A 524 -5.76 40.31 51.11
CA SER A 524 -6.76 41.38 51.25
C SER A 524 -6.55 42.13 52.56
N ILE A 525 -6.69 43.46 52.51
CA ILE A 525 -6.51 44.35 53.67
C ILE A 525 -7.84 45.06 53.91
N GLY A 526 -8.42 44.89 55.08
CA GLY A 526 -9.79 45.31 55.37
C GLY A 526 -10.59 44.23 56.09
N ASP A 527 -11.79 44.58 56.55
CA ASP A 527 -12.74 43.59 57.03
C ASP A 527 -13.08 42.60 55.90
N SER A 528 -13.02 41.30 56.19
CA SER A 528 -13.50 40.26 55.28
C SER A 528 -15.02 40.42 55.09
N GLU A 529 -15.50 40.61 53.86
CA GLU A 529 -16.94 40.46 53.56
C GLU A 529 -17.43 39.04 53.81
#